data_AF-A0A847LGI4-F1
#
_entry.id   AF-A0A847LGI4-F1
#
_cell.length_a   1.000
_cell.length_b   1.000
_cell.length_c   1.000
_cell.angle_alpha   90.00
_cell.angle_beta   90.00
_cell.angle_gamma   90.00
#
_symmetry.space_group_name_H-M   'P 1'
#
loop_
_entity.id
_entity.type
_entity.pdbx_description
1 polymer ?
#
loop_
_entity_poly.entity_id
_entity_poly.type
_entity_poly.pdbx_seq_one_letter_code
_entity_poly.pdbx_strand_id
1 'polypeptide(L)'
;MVPSSFWRRTFTLTEMIITVLIISFLMGYAWKIWLGGRETTRHTLSQSQIQSDSRIFLDHLARDVAAAYRFYTVNPAEKKFGFYSFQITRTPSDEIFFNTLNGAIKPADEYAINVLKIEYAWSTDGTVKRSQVPGYLKFIRNPMVFTEGPAAQYSGTENEKFEKVVLRDVADFDFKPYQQVFKRTTTNPTEPPKVQVVPVTATDPKKATLTTFITLRIHNKIDEVGNRRDEELDLVGKFYSRVRLAEAAYPGYFCTTDEYKTF
;
A
#
# COMPACT_ATOMS: atom_id res chain seq x y z
N MET A 1 49.32 -46.33 -53.59
CA MET A 1 48.68 -46.92 -52.38
C MET A 1 49.44 -46.42 -51.17
N VAL A 2 48.84 -45.51 -50.40
CA VAL A 2 49.42 -45.00 -49.14
C VAL A 2 48.86 -45.88 -48.03
N PRO A 3 49.68 -46.57 -47.22
CA PRO A 3 49.16 -47.28 -46.07
C PRO A 3 48.84 -46.22 -44.99
N SER A 4 47.55 -46.04 -44.72
CA SER A 4 47.06 -45.29 -43.57
C SER A 4 47.44 -46.04 -42.29
N SER A 5 48.55 -45.65 -41.68
CA SER A 5 48.90 -46.05 -40.32
C SER A 5 47.98 -45.32 -39.34
N PHE A 6 46.74 -45.80 -39.22
CA PHE A 6 45.88 -45.46 -38.11
C PHE A 6 46.59 -45.96 -36.85
N TRP A 7 47.16 -45.04 -36.07
CA TRP A 7 47.80 -45.32 -34.79
C TRP A 7 46.81 -46.05 -33.87
N ARG A 8 46.84 -47.38 -33.86
CA ARG A 8 46.23 -48.18 -32.80
C ARG A 8 47.17 -48.13 -31.60
N ARG A 9 47.10 -47.04 -30.81
CA ARG A 9 47.61 -47.07 -29.44
C ARG A 9 46.69 -47.99 -28.65
N THR A 10 47.23 -49.08 -28.14
CA THR A 10 46.56 -49.97 -27.21
C THR A 10 46.24 -49.16 -25.95
N PHE A 11 44.96 -48.90 -25.70
CA PHE A 11 44.51 -48.17 -24.52
C PHE A 11 44.79 -49.02 -23.28
N THR A 12 45.58 -48.52 -22.35
CA THR A 12 45.90 -49.28 -21.13
C THR A 12 44.73 -49.18 -20.15
N LEU A 13 44.52 -50.23 -19.35
CA LEU A 13 43.47 -50.25 -18.32
C LEU A 13 43.61 -49.05 -17.35
N THR A 14 44.85 -48.64 -17.08
CA THR A 14 45.19 -47.46 -16.28
C THR A 14 44.69 -46.16 -16.90
N GLU A 15 44.90 -45.95 -18.21
CA GLU A 15 44.36 -44.78 -18.92
C GLU A 15 42.83 -44.76 -18.87
N MET A 16 42.18 -45.91 -19.03
CA MET A 16 40.72 -45.99 -18.96
C MET A 16 40.19 -45.61 -17.56
N ILE A 17 40.82 -46.08 -16.48
CA ILE A 17 40.44 -45.74 -15.10
C ILE A 17 40.62 -44.24 -14.83
N ILE A 18 41.74 -43.66 -15.25
CA ILE A 18 42.01 -42.22 -15.08
C ILE A 18 40.97 -41.39 -15.85
N THR A 19 40.63 -41.80 -17.07
CA THR A 19 39.66 -41.07 -17.90
C THR A 19 38.26 -41.12 -17.28
N VAL A 20 37.83 -42.28 -16.79
CA VAL A 20 36.56 -42.44 -16.08
C VAL A 20 36.52 -41.57 -14.82
N LEU A 21 37.59 -41.56 -14.01
CA LEU A 21 37.69 -40.70 -12.83
C LEU A 21 37.54 -39.22 -13.19
N ILE A 22 38.29 -38.75 -14.20
CA ILE A 22 38.22 -37.34 -14.65
C ILE A 22 36.80 -37.00 -15.12
N ILE A 23 36.15 -37.86 -15.92
CA ILE A 23 34.78 -37.64 -16.40
C ILE A 23 33.81 -37.62 -15.22
N SER A 24 33.91 -38.54 -14.26
CA SER A 24 33.05 -38.56 -13.07
C SER A 24 33.22 -37.29 -12.22
N PHE A 25 34.44 -36.81 -12.02
CA PHE A 25 34.70 -35.55 -11.32
C PHE A 25 34.14 -34.34 -12.07
N LEU A 26 34.33 -34.27 -13.40
CA LEU A 26 33.81 -33.18 -14.23
C LEU A 26 32.28 -33.18 -14.26
N MET A 27 31.65 -34.35 -14.37
CA MET A 27 30.19 -34.48 -14.34
C MET A 27 29.63 -34.11 -12.96
N GLY A 28 30.28 -34.53 -11.86
CA GLY A 28 29.90 -34.11 -10.51
C GLY A 28 30.02 -32.60 -10.30
N TYR A 29 31.08 -31.99 -10.81
CA TYR A 29 31.29 -30.54 -10.75
C TYR A 29 30.26 -29.77 -11.61
N ALA A 30 30.00 -30.24 -12.84
CA ALA A 30 28.99 -29.67 -13.72
C ALA A 30 27.58 -29.76 -13.10
N TRP A 31 27.26 -30.88 -12.46
CA TRP A 31 25.99 -31.07 -11.76
C TRP A 31 25.83 -30.11 -10.58
N LYS A 32 26.91 -29.92 -9.79
CA LYS A 32 26.93 -28.95 -8.68
C LYS A 32 26.70 -27.52 -9.17
N ILE A 33 27.35 -27.12 -10.26
CA ILE A 33 27.15 -25.79 -10.86
C ILE A 33 25.73 -25.64 -11.40
N TRP A 34 25.21 -26.65 -12.10
CA TRP A 34 23.88 -26.62 -12.67
C TRP A 34 22.79 -26.50 -11.61
N LEU A 35 22.87 -27.31 -10.54
CA LEU A 35 21.94 -27.23 -9.41
C LEU A 35 22.07 -25.89 -8.65
N GLY A 36 23.31 -25.48 -8.32
CA GLY A 36 23.54 -24.23 -7.58
C GLY A 36 23.11 -22.99 -8.36
N GLY A 37 23.32 -22.98 -9.68
CA GLY A 37 22.86 -21.91 -10.56
C GLY A 37 21.34 -21.83 -10.66
N ARG A 38 20.65 -22.98 -10.68
CA ARG A 38 19.19 -23.03 -10.69
C ARG A 38 18.58 -22.53 -9.39
N GLU A 39 19.17 -22.88 -8.25
CA GLU A 39 18.74 -22.38 -6.93
C GLU A 39 18.94 -20.87 -6.80
N THR A 40 20.10 -20.35 -7.21
CA THR A 40 20.40 -18.91 -7.19
C THR A 40 19.45 -18.11 -8.08
N THR A 41 19.12 -18.64 -9.27
CA THR A 41 18.21 -17.97 -10.21
C THR A 41 16.78 -17.98 -9.67
N ARG A 42 16.32 -19.09 -9.08
CA ARG A 42 14.98 -19.18 -8.48
C ARG A 42 14.81 -18.16 -7.35
N HIS A 43 15.78 -18.10 -6.44
CA HIS A 43 15.76 -17.16 -5.32
C HIS A 43 15.76 -15.70 -5.80
N THR A 44 16.59 -15.37 -6.80
CA THR A 44 16.60 -14.01 -7.37
C THR A 44 15.25 -13.64 -8.00
N LEU A 45 14.62 -14.57 -8.72
CA LEU A 45 13.30 -14.35 -9.32
C LEU A 45 12.22 -14.16 -8.26
N SER A 46 12.21 -14.98 -7.22
CA SER A 46 11.22 -14.90 -6.14
C SER A 46 11.37 -13.61 -5.31
N GLN A 47 12.60 -13.23 -4.94
CA GLN A 47 12.84 -11.91 -4.32
C GLN A 47 12.40 -10.75 -5.21
N SER A 48 12.66 -10.82 -6.53
CA SER A 48 12.20 -9.80 -7.47
C SER A 48 10.67 -9.72 -7.53
N GLN A 49 9.97 -10.84 -7.38
CA GLN A 49 8.51 -10.87 -7.36
C GLN A 49 7.95 -10.22 -6.10
N ILE A 50 8.48 -10.56 -4.91
CA ILE A 50 8.07 -9.94 -3.64
C ILE A 50 8.29 -8.41 -3.70
N GLN A 51 9.44 -7.98 -4.23
CA GLN A 51 9.72 -6.55 -4.41
C GLN A 51 8.74 -5.86 -5.35
N SER A 52 8.42 -6.50 -6.49
CA SER A 52 7.45 -5.98 -7.46
C SER A 52 6.06 -5.84 -6.85
N ASP A 53 5.55 -6.89 -6.20
CA ASP A 53 4.22 -6.92 -5.60
C ASP A 53 4.10 -5.88 -4.48
N SER A 54 5.13 -5.78 -3.65
CA SER A 54 5.20 -4.77 -2.59
C SER A 54 5.22 -3.35 -3.15
N ARG A 55 5.96 -3.10 -4.23
CA ARG A 55 6.02 -1.78 -4.86
C ARG A 55 4.69 -1.39 -5.48
N ILE A 56 4.04 -2.31 -6.20
CA ILE A 56 2.71 -2.09 -6.77
C ILE A 56 1.72 -1.74 -5.65
N PHE A 57 1.76 -2.48 -4.53
CA PHE A 57 0.95 -2.18 -3.36
C PHE A 57 1.21 -0.76 -2.81
N LEU A 58 2.48 -0.38 -2.60
CA LEU A 58 2.84 0.94 -2.08
C LEU A 58 2.44 2.07 -3.03
N ASP A 59 2.54 1.87 -4.34
CA ASP A 59 2.14 2.86 -5.35
C ASP A 59 0.62 3.05 -5.37
N HIS A 60 -0.15 1.97 -5.31
CA HIS A 60 -1.61 2.05 -5.18
C HIS A 60 -2.03 2.73 -3.86
N LEU A 61 -1.37 2.37 -2.76
CA LEU A 61 -1.61 2.99 -1.47
C LEU A 61 -1.28 4.49 -1.49
N ALA A 62 -0.18 4.90 -2.12
CA ALA A 62 0.18 6.30 -2.26
C ALA A 62 -0.88 7.09 -3.01
N ARG A 63 -1.43 6.51 -4.09
CA ARG A 63 -2.52 7.12 -4.86
C ARG A 63 -3.78 7.27 -4.02
N ASP A 64 -4.18 6.22 -3.30
CA ASP A 64 -5.41 6.25 -2.50
C ASP A 64 -5.28 7.23 -1.32
N VAL A 65 -4.15 7.23 -0.61
CA VAL A 65 -3.89 8.15 0.50
C VAL A 65 -3.78 9.60 0.01
N ALA A 66 -3.20 9.84 -1.16
CA ALA A 66 -3.12 11.20 -1.72
C ALA A 66 -4.51 11.81 -1.97
N ALA A 67 -5.51 10.98 -2.31
CA ALA A 67 -6.90 11.37 -2.52
C ALA A 67 -7.77 11.30 -1.24
N ALA A 68 -7.19 10.89 -0.11
CA ALA A 68 -7.91 10.78 1.15
C ALA A 68 -8.43 12.15 1.62
N TYR A 69 -9.74 12.28 1.72
CA TYR A 69 -10.44 13.40 2.34
C TYR A 69 -10.18 13.45 3.84
N ARG A 70 -10.43 12.34 4.54
CA ARG A 70 -10.29 12.24 6.00
C ARG A 70 -10.05 10.79 6.43
N PHE A 71 -9.15 10.59 7.39
CA PHE A 71 -8.98 9.31 8.06
C PHE A 71 -10.04 9.16 9.15
N TYR A 72 -10.74 8.01 9.20
CA TYR A 72 -11.75 7.76 10.24
C TYR A 72 -11.37 6.60 11.17
N THR A 73 -10.47 5.72 10.73
CA THR A 73 -9.88 4.68 11.58
C THR A 73 -8.41 4.54 11.27
N VAL A 74 -7.57 4.61 12.29
CA VAL A 74 -6.12 4.42 12.16
C VAL A 74 -5.67 3.76 13.46
N ASN A 75 -5.76 2.43 13.51
CA ASN A 75 -5.50 1.65 14.73
C ASN A 75 -4.32 0.69 14.55
N PRO A 76 -3.12 1.06 15.03
CA PRO A 76 -1.93 0.21 14.94
C PRO A 76 -2.10 -1.15 15.62
N ALA A 77 -2.84 -1.21 16.74
CA ALA A 77 -3.03 -2.44 17.50
C ALA A 77 -3.89 -3.47 16.75
N GLU A 78 -4.95 -3.01 16.08
CA GLU A 78 -5.81 -3.85 15.23
C GLU A 78 -5.25 -4.07 13.83
N LYS A 79 -4.05 -3.53 13.54
CA LYS A 79 -3.42 -3.51 12.21
C LYS A 79 -4.44 -3.15 11.12
N LYS A 80 -5.16 -2.04 11.33
CA LYS A 80 -6.20 -1.57 10.42
C LYS A 80 -6.16 -0.06 10.27
N PHE A 81 -6.27 0.43 9.04
CA PHE A 81 -6.54 1.84 8.81
C PHE A 81 -7.52 2.02 7.66
N GLY A 82 -8.24 3.14 7.69
CA GLY A 82 -9.31 3.44 6.77
C GLY A 82 -9.58 4.94 6.69
N PHE A 83 -9.94 5.35 5.48
CA PHE A 83 -10.14 6.74 5.13
C PHE A 83 -11.27 6.87 4.11
N TYR A 84 -11.86 8.05 4.06
CA TYR A 84 -12.75 8.46 2.99
C TYR A 84 -11.91 9.09 1.89
N SER A 85 -12.08 8.62 0.66
CA SER A 85 -11.42 9.14 -0.53
C SER A 85 -12.45 9.80 -1.45
N PHE A 86 -12.06 10.87 -2.14
CA PHE A 86 -12.94 11.42 -3.17
C PHE A 86 -13.03 10.48 -4.37
N GLN A 87 -14.23 10.36 -4.93
CA GLN A 87 -14.39 9.76 -6.26
C GLN A 87 -13.87 10.74 -7.33
N ILE A 88 -13.49 10.21 -8.50
CA ILE A 88 -12.95 11.02 -9.61
C ILE A 88 -13.91 12.14 -10.01
N THR A 89 -15.21 11.91 -9.87
CA THR A 89 -16.25 12.92 -10.04
C THR A 89 -16.53 13.62 -8.72
N ARG A 90 -16.23 14.93 -8.66
CA ARG A 90 -16.65 15.78 -7.55
C ARG A 90 -18.17 15.90 -7.59
N THR A 91 -18.83 15.72 -6.44
CA THR A 91 -20.25 16.02 -6.30
C THR A 91 -20.46 17.51 -6.61
N PRO A 92 -21.32 17.87 -7.58
CA PRO A 92 -21.64 19.26 -7.86
C PRO A 92 -22.16 19.96 -6.59
N SER A 93 -21.85 21.24 -6.42
CA SER A 93 -22.37 22.05 -5.32
C SER A 93 -23.89 21.99 -5.23
N ASP A 94 -24.54 21.91 -6.38
CA ASP A 94 -25.99 21.93 -6.46
C ASP A 94 -26.60 20.66 -5.85
N GLU A 95 -25.95 19.51 -6.02
CA GLU A 95 -26.38 18.26 -5.39
C GLU A 95 -26.12 18.23 -3.88
N ILE A 96 -25.11 18.99 -3.41
CA ILE A 96 -24.78 19.09 -1.97
C ILE A 96 -25.82 19.97 -1.27
N PHE A 97 -26.08 21.16 -1.81
CA PHE A 97 -26.87 22.20 -1.15
C PHE A 97 -28.36 22.13 -1.47
N PHE A 98 -28.75 21.63 -2.65
CA PHE A 98 -30.14 21.66 -3.10
C PHE A 98 -30.70 20.25 -3.31
N ASN A 99 -32.00 20.12 -3.11
CA ASN A 99 -32.74 18.93 -3.49
C ASN A 99 -33.14 19.05 -4.96
N THR A 100 -32.69 18.10 -5.77
CA THR A 100 -32.87 18.08 -7.23
C THR A 100 -34.33 17.99 -7.68
N LEU A 101 -35.24 17.59 -6.78
CA LEU A 101 -36.68 17.43 -7.09
C LEU A 101 -37.49 18.72 -6.94
N ASN A 102 -37.05 19.66 -6.09
CA ASN A 102 -37.84 20.85 -5.74
C ASN A 102 -37.03 22.15 -5.70
N GLY A 103 -35.71 22.10 -5.94
CA GLY A 103 -34.84 23.26 -5.90
C GLY A 103 -34.68 23.90 -4.51
N ALA A 104 -35.21 23.26 -3.45
CA ALA A 104 -35.11 23.76 -2.10
C ALA A 104 -33.72 23.49 -1.52
N ILE A 105 -33.24 24.42 -0.69
CA ILE A 105 -32.00 24.25 0.07
C ILE A 105 -32.20 23.12 1.09
N LYS A 106 -31.33 22.13 1.07
CA LYS A 106 -31.31 21.04 2.06
C LYS A 106 -30.94 21.61 3.44
N PRO A 107 -31.47 21.03 4.54
CA PRO A 107 -30.95 21.35 5.86
C PRO A 107 -29.47 20.96 5.95
N ALA A 108 -28.68 21.71 6.71
CA ALA A 108 -27.22 21.53 6.78
C ALA A 108 -26.80 20.11 7.21
N ASP A 109 -27.60 19.44 8.04
CA ASP A 109 -27.38 18.05 8.47
C ASP A 109 -27.52 17.01 7.36
N GLU A 110 -28.10 17.40 6.21
CA GLU A 110 -28.29 16.54 5.04
C GLU A 110 -27.27 16.81 3.93
N TYR A 111 -26.37 17.79 4.10
CA TYR A 111 -25.28 17.98 3.16
C TYR A 111 -24.38 16.76 3.15
N ALA A 112 -24.25 16.15 1.98
CA ALA A 112 -23.52 14.93 1.78
C ALA A 112 -22.64 15.00 0.55
N ILE A 113 -21.44 14.46 0.67
CA ILE A 113 -20.49 14.31 -0.45
C ILE A 113 -20.39 12.85 -0.84
N ASN A 114 -20.26 12.58 -2.14
CA ASN A 114 -20.00 11.23 -2.63
C ASN A 114 -18.52 10.88 -2.41
N VAL A 115 -18.28 9.83 -1.63
CA VAL A 115 -16.94 9.38 -1.26
C VAL A 115 -16.83 7.87 -1.34
N LEU A 116 -15.60 7.40 -1.49
CA LEU A 116 -15.25 5.99 -1.38
C LEU A 116 -14.68 5.74 0.01
N LYS A 117 -15.34 4.89 0.80
CA LYS A 117 -14.80 4.41 2.07
C LYS A 117 -13.81 3.28 1.76
N ILE A 118 -12.52 3.54 1.96
CA ILE A 118 -11.46 2.55 1.75
C ILE A 118 -10.94 2.07 3.11
N GLU A 119 -10.78 0.76 3.25
CA GLU A 119 -10.22 0.08 4.41
C GLU A 119 -9.08 -0.84 3.99
N TYR A 120 -7.96 -0.77 4.72
CA TYR A 120 -6.89 -1.75 4.65
C TYR A 120 -6.81 -2.46 5.99
N ALA A 121 -6.95 -3.77 5.96
CA ALA A 121 -6.89 -4.63 7.14
C ALA A 121 -5.86 -5.74 6.92
N TRP A 122 -4.99 -5.92 7.90
CA TRP A 122 -4.05 -7.02 7.93
C TRP A 122 -4.70 -8.22 8.60
N SER A 123 -4.68 -9.35 7.90
CA SER A 123 -5.13 -10.63 8.44
C SER A 123 -3.96 -11.33 9.15
N THR A 124 -4.27 -12.21 10.10
CA THR A 124 -3.27 -13.06 10.78
C THR A 124 -2.51 -13.97 9.82
N ASP A 125 -3.10 -14.25 8.66
CA ASP A 125 -2.55 -15.14 7.63
C ASP A 125 -1.48 -14.45 6.76
N GLY A 126 -0.97 -13.28 7.18
CA GLY A 126 0.05 -12.51 6.43
C GLY A 126 -0.48 -11.84 5.16
N THR A 127 -1.80 -11.66 5.04
CA THR A 127 -2.42 -11.02 3.87
C THR A 127 -3.01 -9.66 4.21
N VAL A 128 -2.92 -8.73 3.25
CA VAL A 128 -3.53 -7.39 3.35
C VAL A 128 -4.77 -7.36 2.48
N LYS A 129 -5.91 -7.05 3.09
CA LYS A 129 -7.18 -6.89 2.39
C LYS A 129 -7.50 -5.41 2.24
N ARG A 130 -7.81 -5.01 1.01
CA ARG A 130 -8.38 -3.70 0.68
C ARG A 130 -9.86 -3.88 0.44
N SER A 131 -10.70 -3.23 1.24
CA SER A 131 -12.14 -3.13 1.04
C SER A 131 -12.48 -1.71 0.60
N GLN A 132 -13.34 -1.59 -0.40
CA GLN A 132 -13.89 -0.32 -0.86
C GLN A 132 -15.41 -0.35 -0.86
N VAL A 133 -16.03 0.68 -0.29
CA VAL A 133 -17.49 0.83 -0.24
C VAL A 133 -17.85 2.25 -0.69
N PRO A 134 -18.55 2.41 -1.83
CA PRO A 134 -19.00 3.72 -2.29
C PRO A 134 -20.22 4.19 -1.49
N GLY A 135 -20.33 5.49 -1.28
CA GLY A 135 -21.49 6.04 -0.60
C GLY A 135 -21.40 7.53 -0.31
N TYR A 136 -22.29 7.97 0.56
CA TYR A 136 -22.47 9.37 0.90
C TYR A 136 -21.96 9.64 2.31
N LEU A 137 -21.12 10.65 2.47
CA LEU A 137 -20.64 11.11 3.76
C LEU A 137 -21.33 12.42 4.14
N LYS A 138 -22.12 12.37 5.22
CA LYS A 138 -22.68 13.55 5.87
C LYS A 138 -21.61 14.19 6.73
N PHE A 139 -20.99 15.23 6.20
CA PHE A 139 -19.75 15.80 6.75
C PHE A 139 -19.99 16.87 7.84
N ILE A 140 -21.14 17.55 7.83
CA ILE A 140 -21.47 18.56 8.86
C ILE A 140 -21.92 17.92 10.18
N ARG A 141 -22.56 16.74 10.11
CA ARG A 141 -23.05 16.04 11.30
C ARG A 141 -21.87 15.63 12.19
N ASN A 142 -21.99 15.84 13.50
CA ASN A 142 -21.02 15.38 14.50
C ASN A 142 -21.64 14.31 15.40
N PRO A 143 -21.23 13.03 15.32
CA PRO A 143 -20.18 12.48 14.45
C PRO A 143 -20.62 12.39 12.98
N MET A 144 -19.64 12.45 12.07
CA MET A 144 -19.89 12.26 10.64
C MET A 144 -20.50 10.89 10.40
N VAL A 145 -21.49 10.82 9.50
CA VAL A 145 -22.19 9.57 9.20
C VAL A 145 -21.98 9.20 7.75
N PHE A 146 -21.41 8.02 7.53
CA PHE A 146 -21.31 7.42 6.20
C PHE A 146 -22.51 6.51 5.97
N THR A 147 -23.16 6.67 4.81
CA THR A 147 -24.24 5.80 4.36
C THR A 147 -23.85 5.18 3.02
N GLU A 148 -23.90 3.85 2.94
CA GLU A 148 -23.64 3.12 1.69
C GLU A 148 -24.63 3.57 0.61
N GLY A 149 -24.11 3.82 -0.59
CA GLY A 149 -24.94 4.24 -1.72
C GLY A 149 -25.66 3.07 -2.39
N PRO A 150 -26.67 3.33 -3.23
CA PRO A 150 -27.39 2.27 -3.94
C PRO A 150 -26.45 1.55 -4.93
N ALA A 151 -26.40 0.21 -4.86
CA ALA A 151 -25.49 -0.60 -5.68
C ALA A 151 -25.64 -0.35 -7.19
N ALA A 152 -26.86 -0.08 -7.67
CA ALA A 152 -27.15 0.19 -9.07
C ALA A 152 -26.40 1.40 -9.65
N GLN A 153 -26.01 2.36 -8.80
CA GLN A 153 -25.26 3.56 -9.23
C GLN A 153 -23.77 3.26 -9.47
N TYR A 154 -23.24 2.22 -8.83
CA TYR A 154 -21.80 1.92 -8.83
C TYR A 154 -21.44 0.64 -9.57
N SER A 155 -22.42 -0.24 -9.82
CA SER A 155 -22.24 -1.49 -10.56
C SER A 155 -21.62 -1.25 -11.93
N GLY A 156 -20.50 -1.93 -12.23
CA GLY A 156 -19.79 -1.79 -13.51
C GLY A 156 -18.90 -0.54 -13.62
N THR A 157 -18.70 0.21 -12.53
CA THR A 157 -17.75 1.32 -12.45
C THR A 157 -16.51 0.95 -11.62
N GLU A 158 -15.42 1.70 -11.75
CA GLU A 158 -14.21 1.51 -10.91
C GLU A 158 -14.49 1.66 -9.40
N ASN A 159 -15.59 2.33 -9.04
CA ASN A 159 -16.00 2.61 -7.66
C ASN A 159 -16.93 1.52 -7.09
N GLU A 160 -17.17 0.42 -7.80
CA GLU A 160 -18.01 -0.67 -7.32
C GLU A 160 -17.52 -1.22 -5.98
N LYS A 161 -18.45 -1.65 -5.13
CA LYS A 161 -18.10 -2.27 -3.84
C LYS A 161 -17.26 -3.52 -4.11
N PHE A 162 -16.06 -3.56 -3.53
CA PHE A 162 -15.12 -4.62 -3.81
C PHE A 162 -14.17 -4.86 -2.64
N GLU A 163 -13.78 -6.12 -2.47
CA GLU A 163 -12.79 -6.55 -1.50
C GLU A 163 -11.73 -7.41 -2.20
N LYS A 164 -10.46 -7.05 -2.04
CA LYS A 164 -9.32 -7.76 -2.64
C LYS A 164 -8.21 -7.98 -1.65
N VAL A 165 -7.56 -9.12 -1.77
CA VAL A 165 -6.21 -9.30 -1.22
C VAL A 165 -5.22 -8.54 -2.11
N VAL A 166 -4.58 -7.52 -1.56
CA VAL A 166 -3.67 -6.61 -2.29
C VAL A 166 -2.19 -6.90 -2.04
N LEU A 167 -1.88 -7.59 -0.93
CA LEU A 167 -0.52 -8.04 -0.61
C LEU A 167 -0.61 -9.37 0.15
N ARG A 168 0.39 -10.24 -0.03
CA ARG A 168 0.54 -11.54 0.63
C ARG A 168 1.93 -11.63 1.27
N ASP A 169 2.13 -12.65 2.10
CA ASP A 169 3.41 -13.00 2.71
C ASP A 169 4.03 -11.89 3.58
N VAL A 170 3.15 -11.13 4.25
CA VAL A 170 3.54 -10.10 5.22
C VAL A 170 3.80 -10.74 6.58
N ALA A 171 5.04 -10.68 7.04
CA ALA A 171 5.45 -11.19 8.33
C ALA A 171 5.23 -10.19 9.46
N ASP A 172 5.58 -8.92 9.24
CA ASP A 172 5.34 -7.86 10.20
C ASP A 172 4.88 -6.55 9.56
N PHE A 173 4.14 -5.78 10.35
CA PHE A 173 3.48 -4.57 9.93
C PHE A 173 3.44 -3.55 11.07
N ASP A 174 4.06 -2.39 10.84
CA ASP A 174 4.03 -1.24 11.74
C ASP A 174 3.58 0.00 10.97
N PHE A 175 2.64 0.75 11.53
CA PHE A 175 2.29 2.06 11.01
C PHE A 175 2.06 3.07 12.12
N LYS A 176 2.43 4.31 11.82
CA LYS A 176 2.34 5.42 12.74
C LYS A 176 1.66 6.61 12.06
N PRO A 177 0.50 7.06 12.57
CA PRO A 177 -0.13 8.27 12.10
C PRO A 177 0.54 9.52 12.67
N TYR A 178 0.60 10.56 11.84
CA TYR A 178 1.14 11.85 12.23
C TYR A 178 0.23 12.99 11.75
N GLN A 179 0.20 14.05 12.54
CA GLN A 179 -0.38 15.34 12.21
C GLN A 179 0.74 16.34 11.89
N GLN A 180 0.54 17.17 10.87
CA GLN A 180 1.37 18.35 10.64
C GLN A 180 0.66 19.59 11.17
N VAL A 181 1.32 20.31 12.07
CA VAL A 181 0.83 21.57 12.62
C VAL A 181 1.68 22.71 12.07
N PHE A 182 1.06 23.60 11.32
CA PHE A 182 1.72 24.77 10.75
C PHE A 182 1.58 25.95 11.71
N LYS A 183 2.69 26.41 12.28
CA LYS A 183 2.73 27.64 13.09
C LYS A 183 3.15 28.78 12.17
N ARG A 184 2.19 29.64 11.80
CA ARG A 184 2.49 30.89 11.11
C ARG A 184 3.04 31.90 12.12
N THR A 185 4.24 32.42 11.87
CA THR A 185 4.83 33.47 12.70
C THR A 185 4.05 34.77 12.43
N THR A 186 3.22 35.20 13.36
CA THR A 186 2.43 36.45 13.23
C THR A 186 3.31 37.71 13.26
N THR A 187 4.55 37.59 13.73
CA THR A 187 5.51 38.69 13.89
C THR A 187 6.29 39.01 12.62
N ASN A 188 6.45 38.06 11.70
CA ASN A 188 7.19 38.25 10.45
C ASN A 188 6.55 37.43 9.33
N PRO A 189 5.63 38.00 8.54
CA PRO A 189 4.84 37.27 7.54
C PRO A 189 5.68 36.77 6.34
N THR A 190 6.95 37.16 6.25
CA THR A 190 7.90 36.73 5.23
C THR A 190 8.70 35.49 5.63
N GLU A 191 8.66 35.06 6.90
CA GLU A 191 9.31 33.82 7.32
C GLU A 191 8.48 32.60 6.92
N PRO A 192 9.12 31.52 6.42
CA PRO A 192 8.42 30.29 6.11
C PRO A 192 7.77 29.73 7.38
N PRO A 193 6.53 29.22 7.31
CA PRO A 193 5.82 28.70 8.48
C PRO A 193 6.61 27.53 9.10
N LYS A 194 6.74 27.54 10.43
CA LYS A 194 7.38 26.44 11.15
C LYS A 194 6.43 25.24 11.18
N VAL A 195 6.87 24.11 10.62
CA VAL A 195 6.10 22.86 10.58
C VAL A 195 6.51 21.98 11.76
N GLN A 196 5.55 21.66 12.62
CA GLN A 196 5.73 20.70 13.70
C GLN A 196 5.00 19.40 13.36
N VAL A 197 5.73 18.28 13.34
CA VAL A 197 5.15 16.94 13.19
C VAL A 197 4.84 16.39 14.57
N VAL A 198 3.58 15.99 14.79
CA VAL A 198 3.12 15.43 16.07
C VAL A 198 2.57 14.03 15.82
N PRO A 199 3.02 12.99 16.55
CA PRO A 199 2.43 11.66 16.43
C PRO A 199 1.00 11.66 16.95
N VAL A 200 0.09 11.00 16.24
CA VAL A 200 -1.29 10.81 16.69
C VAL A 200 -1.30 9.54 17.53
N THR A 201 -1.18 9.70 18.85
CA THR A 201 -0.94 8.58 19.78
C THR A 201 -2.20 7.84 20.23
N ALA A 202 -3.38 8.21 19.74
CA ALA A 202 -4.63 7.68 20.27
C ALA A 202 -5.27 6.65 19.34
N THR A 203 -5.73 5.56 19.94
CA THR A 203 -6.68 4.58 19.38
C THR A 203 -8.09 5.14 19.20
N ASP A 204 -8.35 6.38 19.64
CA ASP A 204 -9.64 7.05 19.51
C ASP A 204 -9.94 7.43 18.04
N PRO A 205 -11.09 6.97 17.47
CA PRO A 205 -11.52 7.34 16.12
C PRO A 205 -11.63 8.86 15.91
N LYS A 206 -11.90 9.62 16.97
CA LYS A 206 -11.99 11.10 16.95
C LYS A 206 -10.64 11.79 16.70
N LYS A 207 -9.52 11.13 16.97
CA LYS A 207 -8.17 11.67 16.75
C LYS A 207 -7.56 11.15 15.45
N ALA A 208 -8.04 10.02 14.93
CA ALA A 208 -7.68 9.53 13.59
C ALA A 208 -7.86 10.61 12.52
N THR A 209 -8.86 11.48 12.70
CA THR A 209 -9.22 12.56 11.79
C THR A 209 -8.18 13.67 11.70
N LEU A 210 -7.35 13.85 12.74
CA LEU A 210 -6.26 14.82 12.74
C LEU A 210 -5.05 14.34 11.92
N THR A 211 -5.03 13.07 11.51
CA THR A 211 -3.94 12.50 10.72
C THR A 211 -3.80 13.22 9.38
N THR A 212 -2.59 13.68 9.09
CA THR A 212 -2.20 14.31 7.82
C THR A 212 -1.45 13.33 6.93
N PHE A 213 -0.62 12.47 7.54
CA PHE A 213 0.15 11.47 6.84
C PHE A 213 0.38 10.24 7.73
N ILE A 214 0.65 9.10 7.10
CA ILE A 214 1.01 7.85 7.78
C ILE A 214 2.41 7.43 7.36
N THR A 215 3.16 6.85 8.30
CA THR A 215 4.38 6.11 7.96
C THR A 215 4.09 4.63 8.06
N LEU A 216 4.54 3.88 7.07
CA LEU A 216 4.31 2.46 6.92
C LEU A 216 5.64 1.72 6.91
N ARG A 217 5.76 0.66 7.69
CA ARG A 217 6.83 -0.34 7.55
C ARG A 217 6.19 -1.69 7.28
N ILE A 218 6.62 -2.31 6.18
CA ILE A 218 6.17 -3.64 5.77
C ILE A 218 7.38 -4.53 5.75
N HIS A 219 7.31 -5.61 6.53
CA HIS A 219 8.28 -6.68 6.51
C HIS A 219 7.64 -7.92 5.92
N ASN A 220 8.07 -8.32 4.72
CA ASN A 220 7.63 -9.54 4.06
C ASN A 220 8.64 -10.65 4.29
N LYS A 221 8.13 -11.86 4.56
CA LYS A 221 8.95 -13.05 4.72
C LYS A 221 8.29 -14.23 4.01
N ILE A 222 9.06 -14.93 3.18
CA ILE A 222 8.70 -16.25 2.67
C ILE A 222 9.66 -17.27 3.28
N ASP A 223 9.11 -18.15 4.11
CA ASP A 223 9.84 -19.29 4.68
C ASP A 223 9.96 -20.38 3.60
N GLU A 224 11.14 -20.55 3.00
CA GLU A 224 11.38 -21.68 2.09
C GLU A 224 11.62 -22.97 2.89
N VAL A 225 10.85 -24.04 2.66
CA VAL A 225 11.03 -25.33 3.37
C VAL A 225 12.38 -25.98 3.02
N GLY A 226 13.17 -26.36 4.05
CA GLY A 226 14.39 -27.16 3.93
C GLY A 226 15.68 -26.39 4.27
N ASN A 227 16.79 -26.69 3.57
CA ASN A 227 18.09 -26.03 3.75
C ASN A 227 18.25 -24.80 2.82
N ARG A 228 17.12 -24.17 2.48
CA ARG A 228 17.02 -23.07 1.52
C ARG A 228 17.12 -21.73 2.25
N ARG A 229 17.43 -20.66 1.53
CA ARG A 229 17.54 -19.32 2.12
C ARG A 229 16.15 -18.70 2.23
N ASP A 230 15.80 -18.21 3.41
CA ASP A 230 14.59 -17.42 3.63
C ASP A 230 14.67 -16.12 2.82
N GLU A 231 13.53 -15.69 2.28
CA GLU A 231 13.42 -14.45 1.52
C GLU A 231 12.78 -13.38 2.40
N GLU A 232 13.51 -12.31 2.66
CA GLU A 232 13.08 -11.20 3.52
C GLU A 232 13.16 -9.87 2.77
N LEU A 233 12.15 -9.03 2.95
CA LEU A 233 12.11 -7.68 2.41
C LEU A 233 11.48 -6.72 3.42
N ASP A 234 12.21 -5.68 3.79
CA ASP A 234 11.73 -4.60 4.67
C ASP A 234 11.63 -3.29 3.88
N LEU A 235 10.43 -2.72 3.82
CA LEU A 235 10.14 -1.49 3.10
C LEU A 235 9.51 -0.46 4.03
N VAL A 236 10.00 0.78 3.97
CA VAL A 236 9.46 1.90 4.74
C VAL A 236 8.98 3.00 3.80
N GLY A 237 7.71 3.39 3.93
CA GLY A 237 7.05 4.42 3.14
C GLY A 237 6.43 5.53 3.99
N LYS A 238 6.35 6.74 3.44
CA LYS A 238 5.59 7.86 4.03
C LYS A 238 4.52 8.30 3.04
N PHE A 239 3.27 8.31 3.46
CA PHE A 239 2.13 8.58 2.60
C PHE A 239 1.37 9.81 3.09
N TYR A 240 1.33 10.84 2.26
CA TYR A 240 0.71 12.13 2.56
C TYR A 240 -0.65 12.23 1.90
N SER A 241 -1.68 12.63 2.66
CA SER A 241 -2.90 13.13 2.07
C SER A 241 -2.67 14.56 1.58
N ARG A 242 -2.84 14.79 0.27
CA ARG A 242 -2.69 16.13 -0.32
C ARG A 242 -3.71 17.10 0.26
N VAL A 243 -4.92 16.57 0.46
CA VAL A 243 -6.08 17.32 0.94
C VAL A 243 -5.87 17.74 2.39
N ARG A 244 -5.50 16.81 3.28
CA ARG A 244 -5.23 17.10 4.70
C ARG A 244 -4.01 17.98 4.88
N LEU A 245 -3.00 17.86 4.02
CA LEU A 245 -1.81 18.70 4.10
C LEU A 245 -2.11 20.15 3.68
N ALA A 246 -2.92 20.34 2.64
CA ALA A 246 -3.40 21.66 2.23
C ALA A 246 -4.24 22.32 3.33
N GLU A 247 -5.14 21.57 3.96
CA GLU A 247 -5.96 22.01 5.10
C GLU A 247 -5.11 22.39 6.31
N ALA A 248 -4.12 21.57 6.66
CA ALA A 248 -3.22 21.86 7.77
C ALA A 248 -2.42 23.16 7.52
N ALA A 249 -2.03 23.42 6.27
CA ALA A 249 -1.31 24.64 5.88
C ALA A 249 -2.22 25.88 5.80
N TYR A 250 -3.50 25.70 5.44
CA TYR A 250 -4.50 26.76 5.28
C TYR A 250 -5.86 26.33 5.88
N PRO A 251 -6.00 26.36 7.22
CA PRO A 251 -7.25 26.00 7.88
C PRO A 251 -8.39 26.90 7.41
N GLY A 252 -9.56 26.33 7.10
CA GLY A 252 -10.77 27.06 6.68
C GLY A 252 -10.80 27.59 5.24
N TYR A 253 -9.69 27.54 4.49
CA TYR A 253 -9.67 27.87 3.06
C TYR A 253 -10.01 26.68 2.16
N PHE A 254 -9.78 25.47 2.64
CA PHE A 254 -10.07 24.23 1.94
C PHE A 254 -11.24 23.50 2.63
N CYS A 255 -12.12 22.93 1.82
CA CYS A 255 -13.44 22.34 2.13
C CYS A 255 -13.41 21.04 2.95
N THR A 256 -12.41 20.86 3.80
CA THR A 256 -12.14 19.58 4.49
C THR A 256 -12.14 19.69 6.01
N THR A 257 -11.95 20.90 6.55
CA THR A 257 -12.41 21.31 7.88
C THR A 257 -13.82 21.91 7.79
N ASP A 258 -14.83 21.13 7.42
CA ASP A 258 -16.23 21.54 7.59
C ASP A 258 -16.77 21.14 8.99
N GLU A 259 -15.88 21.07 9.98
CA GLU A 259 -16.29 21.01 11.39
C GLU A 259 -16.87 22.38 11.75
N TYR A 260 -18.20 22.47 11.69
CA TYR A 260 -18.94 23.64 12.10
C TYR A 260 -18.63 23.89 13.59
N LYS A 261 -17.79 24.91 13.84
CA LYS A 261 -17.29 25.42 15.14
C LYS A 261 -16.13 24.65 15.79
N THR A 262 -14.92 25.18 15.60
CA THR A 262 -13.90 25.34 16.67
C THR A 262 -13.00 26.55 16.38
N PHE A 263 -13.62 27.71 16.11
CA PHE A 263 -13.04 29.04 16.35
C PHE A 263 -14.14 29.94 16.90
#